data_AF-A0AAU4EY49-F1
#
_entry.id   AF-A0AAU4EY49-F1
#
_cell.length_a   1.000
_cell.length_b   1.000
_cell.length_c   1.000
_cell.angle_alpha   90.00
_cell.angle_beta   90.00
_cell.angle_gamma   90.00
#
_symmetry.space_group_name_H-M   'P 1'
#
loop_
_entity.id
_entity.type
_entity.pdbx_description
1 polymer ?
#
loop_
_entity_poly.entity_id
_entity_poly.type
_entity_poly.pdbx_seq_one_letter_code
_entity_poly.pdbx_strand_id
1 'polypeptide(L)' 'MSSTEGAGRSEEEDRKQSGSHAAPEGAGVHPLIDLSRDPNPGKPDHAKPEED' A
#
# COMPACT_ATOMS: atom_id res chain seq x y z
N MET A 1 27.06 -11.98 -29.62
CA MET A 1 26.88 -10.82 -28.72
C MET A 1 25.84 -11.23 -27.69
N SER A 2 26.27 -11.83 -26.57
CA SER A 2 25.37 -12.28 -25.52
C SER A 2 25.04 -11.11 -24.60
N SER A 3 23.75 -10.80 -24.49
CA SER A 3 23.21 -9.75 -23.63
C SER A 3 23.43 -10.09 -22.16
N THR A 4 24.16 -9.23 -21.44
CA THR A 4 24.35 -9.31 -19.99
C THR A 4 23.07 -8.87 -19.29
N GLU A 5 22.31 -9.83 -18.80
CA GLU A 5 21.91 -10.00 -17.39
C GLU A 5 21.62 -8.69 -16.62
N GLY A 6 20.35 -8.50 -16.25
CA GLY A 6 19.88 -7.37 -15.46
C GLY A 6 20.53 -7.30 -14.08
N ALA A 7 21.09 -6.13 -13.78
CA ALA A 7 21.70 -5.80 -12.49
C ALA A 7 20.65 -5.71 -11.37
N GLY A 8 21.03 -6.25 -10.22
CA GLY A 8 20.13 -6.63 -9.12
C GLY A 8 19.50 -5.49 -8.33
N ARG A 9 18.27 -5.74 -7.89
CA ARG A 9 17.62 -5.06 -6.76
C ARG A 9 18.12 -5.73 -5.48
N SER A 10 18.75 -4.97 -4.59
CA SER A 10 19.34 -5.49 -3.36
C SER A 10 18.26 -5.98 -2.39
N GLU A 11 18.41 -7.21 -1.88
CA GLU A 11 17.50 -7.86 -0.91
C GLU A 11 17.37 -7.09 0.42
N GLU A 12 18.27 -6.12 0.67
CA GLU A 12 18.27 -5.26 1.86
C GLU A 12 17.36 -4.03 1.72
N GLU A 13 17.03 -3.58 0.50
CA GLU A 13 16.04 -2.52 0.27
C GLU A 13 14.60 -3.04 0.41
N ASP A 14 14.35 -4.30 0.05
CA ASP A 14 13.03 -4.93 0.13
C ASP A 14 12.54 -5.10 1.58
N ARG A 15 13.47 -5.38 2.51
CA ARG A 15 13.18 -5.55 3.94
C ARG A 15 12.84 -4.25 4.67
N LYS A 16 13.03 -3.07 4.06
CA LYS A 16 12.73 -1.76 4.66
C LYS A 16 11.38 -1.19 4.23
N GLN A 17 10.68 -1.84 3.30
CA GLN A 17 9.39 -1.38 2.77
C GLN A 17 8.16 -2.01 3.45
N SER A 18 8.34 -2.93 4.40
CA SER A 18 7.22 -3.59 5.10
C SER A 18 6.76 -2.85 6.36
N GLY A 19 6.61 -1.53 6.29
CA GLY A 19 5.82 -0.82 7.29
C GLY A 19 4.35 -1.13 7.07
N SER A 20 3.66 -1.72 8.05
CA SER A 20 2.19 -1.82 7.99
C SER A 20 1.61 -0.40 8.02
N HIS A 21 1.17 0.08 6.85
CA HIS A 21 0.40 1.32 6.73
C HIS A 21 -1.04 1.18 7.24
N ALA A 22 -1.43 -0.02 7.66
CA ALA A 22 -2.69 -0.27 8.33
C ALA A 22 -2.71 0.43 9.70
N ALA A 23 -3.79 1.16 9.97
CA ALA A 23 -4.06 1.66 11.30
C ALA A 23 -4.31 0.49 12.28
N PRO A 24 -3.99 0.62 13.56
CA PRO A 24 -4.33 -0.37 14.57
C PRO A 24 -5.84 -0.62 14.64
N GLU A 25 -6.23 -1.84 15.03
CA GLU A 25 -7.63 -2.18 15.24
C GLU A 25 -8.29 -1.26 16.28
N GLY A 26 -9.41 -0.64 15.90
CA GLY A 26 -10.13 0.33 16.72
C GLY A 26 -9.57 1.76 16.72
N ALA A 27 -8.53 2.06 15.92
CA ALA A 27 -8.11 3.43 15.68
C ALA A 27 -9.22 4.22 14.97
N GLY A 28 -9.63 5.35 15.56
CA GLY A 28 -10.60 6.24 14.95
C GLY A 28 -10.07 6.89 13.67
N VAL A 29 -10.98 7.35 12.82
CA VAL A 29 -10.66 8.15 11.63
C VAL A 29 -10.00 9.45 12.07
N HIS A 30 -8.89 9.83 11.43
CA HIS A 30 -8.21 11.09 11.74
C HIS A 30 -9.16 12.27 11.48
N PRO A 31 -9.24 13.29 12.36
CA PRO A 31 -10.25 14.35 12.27
C PRO A 31 -10.15 15.21 11.00
N LEU A 32 -8.99 15.22 10.35
CA LEU A 32 -8.80 15.93 9.07
C LEU A 32 -9.32 15.15 7.85
N ILE A 33 -9.67 13.87 8.02
CA ILE A 33 -10.22 13.04 6.95
C ILE A 33 -11.72 13.29 6.89
N ASP A 34 -12.18 13.87 5.79
CA ASP A 34 -13.59 14.09 5.51
C ASP A 34 -14.11 13.03 4.53
N LEU A 35 -14.62 11.93 5.09
CA LEU A 35 -15.15 10.79 4.34
C LEU A 35 -16.42 11.14 3.53
N SER A 36 -17.08 12.27 3.80
CA SER A 36 -18.30 12.65 3.07
C SER A 36 -18.02 13.08 1.62
N ARG A 37 -16.78 13.45 1.32
CA ARG A 37 -16.32 13.83 -0.02
C ARG A 37 -15.75 12.67 -0.82
N ASP A 38 -15.43 11.56 -0.16
CA ASP A 38 -14.84 10.40 -0.81
C ASP A 38 -15.96 9.57 -1.47
N PRO A 39 -15.92 9.35 -2.80
CA PRO A 39 -16.89 8.48 -3.46
C PRO A 39 -16.78 7.02 -3.02
N ASN A 40 -15.63 6.58 -2.49
CA ASN A 40 -15.37 5.22 -2.04
C ASN A 40 -14.86 5.23 -0.58
N PRO A 41 -15.67 5.71 0.38
CA PRO A 41 -15.23 5.89 1.75
C PRO A 41 -14.80 4.56 2.36
N GLY A 42 -13.61 4.54 2.96
CA GLY A 42 -13.07 3.35 3.62
C GLY A 42 -12.57 2.26 2.66
N LYS A 43 -12.54 2.50 1.34
CA LYS A 43 -11.95 1.59 0.37
C LYS A 43 -10.54 2.07 -0.01
N PRO A 44 -9.47 1.35 0.38
CA PRO A 44 -8.13 1.73 -0.04
C PRO A 44 -7.96 1.68 -1.56
N ASP A 45 -7.30 2.68 -2.15
CA ASP A 45 -7.02 2.74 -3.60
C ASP A 45 -6.14 1.57 -4.11
N HIS A 46 -5.46 0.89 -3.19
CA HIS A 46 -4.58 -0.25 -3.47
C HIS A 46 -5.18 -1.59 -3.03
N ALA A 47 -6.44 -1.62 -2.58
CA ALA A 47 -7.12 -2.87 -2.31
C ALA A 47 -7.22 -3.67 -3.62
N LYS A 48 -7.00 -4.99 -3.53
CA LYS A 48 -7.34 -5.87 -4.64
C LYS A 48 -8.85 -5.73 -4.92
N PRO A 49 -9.29 -5.83 -6.18
CA PRO A 49 -10.72 -5.96 -6.45
C PRO A 49 -11.25 -7.15 -5.65
N GLU A 50 -12.40 -6.96 -5.00
CA GLU A 50 -13.11 -8.08 -4.39
C GLU A 50 -13.63 -8.97 -5.52
N GLU A 51 -13.40 -10.27 -5.39
CA GLU A 51 -13.97 -11.27 -6.30
C GLU A 51 -15.47 -11.35 -6.00
N ASP A 52 -16.32 -11.05 -6.99
CA ASP A 52 -17.79 -11.17 -6.93
C ASP A 52 -18.23 -12.64 -7.05
#